data_AF-A0A6V7KFV0-F1
#
_entry.id   AF-A0A6V7KFV0-F1
#
_cell.length_a   1.000
_cell.length_b   1.000
_cell.length_c   1.000
_cell.angle_alpha   90.00
_cell.angle_beta   90.00
_cell.angle_gamma   90.00
#
_symmetry.space_group_name_H-M   'P 1'
#
loop_
_entity.id
_entity.type
_entity.pdbx_description
1 polymer ?
#
loop_
_entity_poly.entity_id
_entity_poly.type
_entity_poly.pdbx_seq_one_letter_code
_entity_poly.pdbx_strand_id
1 'polypeptide(L)'
;DAKGKYTNCREVLAELGIRNASDQDCENVRYVCSVVSRRAAHLASAGIACLLEKIGEDNVTVGIDGSVYRFHPHFHDLMTEKITQLQKHK
;
A
#
# COMPACT_ATOMS: atom_id res chain seq x y z
N ASP A 1 2.37 -11.94 6.68
CA ASP A 1 2.77 -13.32 6.31
C ASP A 1 3.25 -13.42 4.87
N ALA A 2 4.14 -14.37 4.59
CA ALA A 2 4.45 -14.81 3.22
C ALA A 2 3.21 -15.45 2.56
N LYS A 3 3.19 -15.58 1.23
CA LYS A 3 2.11 -16.31 0.54
C LYS A 3 2.08 -17.77 1.03
N GLY A 4 0.89 -18.33 1.26
CA GLY A 4 0.75 -19.68 1.81
C GLY A 4 1.01 -19.80 3.32
N LYS A 5 1.14 -18.68 4.05
CA LYS A 5 1.16 -18.62 5.52
C LYS A 5 0.12 -17.61 5.98
N TYR A 6 -0.57 -17.92 7.07
CA TYR A 6 -1.75 -17.16 7.53
C TYR A 6 -1.81 -16.97 9.06
N THR A 7 -0.70 -17.16 9.78
CA THR A 7 -0.64 -17.09 11.25
C THR A 7 -1.22 -15.77 11.76
N ASN A 8 -0.63 -14.64 11.36
CA ASN A 8 -1.05 -13.31 11.79
C ASN A 8 -2.47 -12.98 11.28
N CYS A 9 -2.84 -13.49 10.11
CA CYS A 9 -4.19 -13.30 9.56
C CYS A 9 -5.26 -14.03 10.39
N ARG A 10 -5.00 -15.27 10.81
CA ARG A 10 -5.87 -16.08 11.66
C ARG A 10 -5.95 -15.52 13.08
N GLU A 11 -4.86 -14.99 13.62
CA GLU A 11 -4.83 -14.29 14.92
C GLU A 11 -5.76 -13.07 14.92
N VAL A 12 -5.60 -12.15 13.97
CA VAL A 12 -6.47 -10.97 13.83
C VAL A 12 -7.93 -11.37 13.55
N LEU A 13 -8.18 -12.41 12.74
CA LEU A 13 -9.53 -12.92 12.52
C LEU A 13 -10.14 -13.50 13.81
N ALA A 14 -9.36 -14.20 14.64
CA ALA A 14 -9.83 -14.74 15.92
C ALA A 14 -10.11 -13.66 16.98
N GLU A 15 -9.34 -12.57 17.00
CA GLU A 15 -9.62 -11.35 17.78
C GLU A 15 -10.94 -10.71 17.36
N LEU A 16 -11.22 -10.67 16.05
CA LEU A 16 -12.51 -10.25 15.48
C LEU A 16 -13.63 -11.30 15.62
N GLY A 17 -13.40 -12.39 16.37
CA GLY A 17 -14.38 -13.46 16.66
C GLY A 17 -14.46 -14.58 15.63
N ILE A 18 -13.78 -14.47 14.49
CA ILE A 18 -13.79 -15.42 13.37
C ILE A 18 -12.71 -16.51 13.60
N ARG A 19 -12.98 -17.39 14.56
CA ARG A 19 -12.00 -18.40 15.05
C ARG A 19 -11.74 -19.57 14.09
N ASN A 20 -12.66 -19.85 13.17
CA ASN A 20 -12.62 -21.02 12.28
C ASN A 20 -12.37 -20.63 10.80
N ALA A 21 -11.58 -19.59 10.55
CA ALA A 21 -11.26 -19.14 9.19
C ALA A 21 -10.46 -20.20 8.41
N SER A 22 -10.83 -20.43 7.15
CA SER A 22 -10.10 -21.30 6.23
C SER A 22 -8.90 -20.58 5.60
N ASP A 23 -8.00 -21.34 4.97
CA ASP A 23 -6.89 -20.76 4.20
C ASP A 23 -7.38 -19.94 2.99
N GLN A 24 -8.55 -20.28 2.45
CA GLN A 24 -9.17 -19.50 1.37
C GLN A 24 -9.70 -18.16 1.88
N ASP A 25 -10.29 -18.12 3.08
CA ASP A 25 -10.66 -16.86 3.74
C ASP A 25 -9.42 -15.98 3.97
N CYS A 26 -8.29 -16.59 4.30
CA CYS A 26 -7.03 -15.88 4.55
C CYS A 26 -6.39 -15.31 3.27
N GLU A 27 -6.32 -16.05 2.13
CA GLU A 27 -5.93 -15.41 0.85
C GLU A 27 -6.97 -14.37 0.38
N ASN A 28 -8.27 -14.57 0.66
CA ASN A 28 -9.31 -13.58 0.33
C ASN A 28 -9.09 -12.25 1.09
N VAL A 29 -8.88 -12.31 2.42
CA VAL A 29 -8.55 -11.12 3.23
C VAL A 29 -7.23 -10.51 2.78
N ARG A 30 -6.18 -11.32 2.56
CA ARG A 30 -4.89 -10.86 2.00
C ARG A 30 -5.06 -10.10 0.69
N TYR A 31 -5.86 -10.64 -0.22
CA TYR A 31 -6.14 -10.04 -1.53
C TYR A 31 -6.88 -8.71 -1.38
N VAL A 32 -7.95 -8.66 -0.59
CA VAL A 32 -8.72 -7.44 -0.30
C VAL A 32 -7.82 -6.34 0.29
N CYS A 33 -7.02 -6.65 1.31
CA CYS A 33 -6.04 -5.71 1.85
C CYS A 33 -5.05 -5.22 0.77
N SER A 34 -4.54 -6.12 -0.07
CA SER A 34 -3.58 -5.76 -1.12
C SER A 34 -4.14 -4.79 -2.16
N VAL A 35 -5.40 -4.96 -2.60
CA VAL A 35 -6.02 -4.07 -3.59
C VAL A 35 -6.49 -2.75 -2.98
N VAL A 36 -6.95 -2.75 -1.73
CA VAL A 36 -7.31 -1.52 -1.00
C VAL A 36 -6.08 -0.63 -0.79
N SER A 37 -4.98 -1.20 -0.27
CA SER A 37 -3.74 -0.44 -0.04
C SER A 37 -3.08 0.02 -1.34
N ARG A 38 -3.09 -0.81 -2.40
CA ARG A 38 -2.61 -0.41 -3.74
C ARG A 38 -3.42 0.77 -4.31
N ARG A 39 -4.75 0.73 -4.21
CA ARG A 39 -5.61 1.85 -4.63
C ARG A 39 -5.30 3.13 -3.84
N ALA A 40 -5.11 3.02 -2.52
CA ALA A 40 -4.79 4.16 -1.67
C ALA A 40 -3.42 4.79 -2.03
N ALA A 41 -2.38 3.95 -2.16
CA ALA A 41 -1.05 4.39 -2.59
C ALA A 41 -1.09 5.07 -3.97
N HIS A 42 -1.78 4.46 -4.95
CA HIS A 42 -1.89 5.03 -6.29
C HIS A 42 -2.60 6.38 -6.33
N LEU A 43 -3.68 6.57 -5.56
CA LEU A 43 -4.42 7.84 -5.53
C LEU A 43 -3.60 8.97 -4.88
N ALA A 44 -2.88 8.67 -3.80
CA ALA A 44 -1.95 9.62 -3.19
C ALA A 44 -0.79 9.98 -4.15
N SER A 45 -0.26 8.98 -4.86
CA SER A 45 0.81 9.15 -5.85
C SER A 45 0.42 10.07 -7.01
N ALA A 46 -0.83 9.99 -7.49
CA ALA A 46 -1.32 10.88 -8.54
C ALA A 46 -1.36 12.35 -8.09
N GLY A 47 -1.68 12.61 -6.81
CA GLY A 47 -1.59 13.94 -6.22
C GLY A 47 -0.14 14.45 -6.16
N ILE A 48 0.80 13.60 -5.72
CA ILE A 48 2.22 13.95 -5.64
C ILE A 48 2.80 14.19 -7.05
N ALA A 49 2.57 13.31 -8.01
CA ALA A 49 3.06 13.46 -9.38
C ALA A 49 2.52 14.73 -10.06
N CYS A 50 1.26 15.09 -9.82
CA CYS A 50 0.66 16.34 -10.29
C CYS A 50 1.35 17.58 -9.69
N LEU A 51 1.74 17.53 -8.42
CA LEU A 51 2.51 18.61 -7.79
C LEU A 51 3.94 18.69 -8.32
N LEU A 52 4.62 17.56 -8.52
CA LEU A 52 5.98 17.51 -9.08
C LEU A 52 6.02 18.09 -10.51
N GLU A 53 5.11 17.66 -11.38
CA GLU A 53 4.91 18.19 -12.74
C GLU A 53 4.63 19.71 -12.72
N LYS A 54 3.88 20.20 -11.72
CA LYS A 54 3.59 21.63 -11.56
C LYS A 54 4.77 22.45 -11.00
N ILE A 55 5.64 21.82 -10.20
CA ILE A 55 6.86 22.45 -9.67
C ILE A 55 7.89 22.61 -10.80
N GLY A 56 8.05 21.60 -11.66
CA GLY A 56 8.89 21.69 -12.86
C GLY A 56 10.40 21.69 -12.59
N GLU A 57 10.82 21.17 -11.42
CA GLU A 57 12.22 21.05 -11.00
C GLU A 57 12.66 19.58 -11.04
N ASP A 58 13.85 19.30 -11.59
CA ASP A 58 14.38 17.94 -11.75
C ASP A 58 14.63 17.21 -10.40
N ASN A 59 14.87 17.96 -9.32
CA ASN A 59 15.33 17.42 -8.03
C ASN A 59 14.47 17.91 -6.86
N VAL A 60 13.38 17.21 -6.57
CA VAL A 60 12.44 17.54 -5.48
C VAL A 60 12.41 16.45 -4.40
N THR A 61 12.67 16.83 -3.14
CA THR A 61 12.49 15.96 -1.97
C THR A 61 11.08 16.11 -1.40
N VAL A 62 10.29 15.03 -1.40
CA VAL A 62 8.95 15.01 -0.79
C VAL A 62 9.04 14.51 0.66
N GLY A 63 8.78 15.40 1.62
CA GLY A 63 8.63 15.01 3.03
C GLY A 63 7.28 14.31 3.26
N ILE A 64 7.29 13.09 3.79
CA ILE A 64 6.09 12.28 4.00
C ILE A 64 6.02 11.81 5.45
N ASP A 65 4.84 11.93 6.06
CA ASP A 65 4.50 11.36 7.35
C ASP A 65 3.10 10.72 7.32
N GLY A 66 2.80 9.87 8.31
CA GLY A 66 1.55 9.13 8.46
C GLY A 66 1.80 7.67 8.84
N SER A 67 1.01 7.14 9.77
CA SER A 67 1.10 5.74 10.23
C SER A 67 1.01 4.73 9.08
N VAL A 68 0.18 5.00 8.07
CA VAL A 68 0.05 4.15 6.88
C VAL A 68 1.38 4.07 6.11
N TYR A 69 2.04 5.22 5.86
CA TYR A 69 3.33 5.23 5.15
C TYR A 69 4.46 4.61 5.98
N ARG A 70 4.46 4.83 7.31
CA ARG A 70 5.47 4.29 8.23
C ARG A 70 5.36 2.77 8.48
N PHE A 71 4.15 2.21 8.51
CA PHE A 71 3.91 0.85 9.02
C PHE A 71 3.28 -0.14 8.02
N HIS A 72 2.66 0.32 6.92
CA HIS A 72 2.09 -0.61 5.94
C HIS A 72 3.19 -1.18 5.02
N PRO A 73 3.41 -2.50 4.97
CA PRO A 73 4.65 -3.14 4.51
C PRO A 73 4.99 -2.99 3.01
N HIS A 74 4.10 -2.35 2.23
CA HIS A 74 4.26 -2.13 0.79
C HIS A 74 3.87 -0.70 0.36
N PHE A 75 3.54 0.22 1.29
CA PHE A 75 2.95 1.51 0.90
C PHE A 75 3.97 2.48 0.33
N HIS A 76 5.21 2.43 0.80
CA HIS A 76 6.33 3.15 0.20
C HIS A 76 6.55 2.72 -1.26
N ASP A 77 6.77 1.43 -1.49
CA ASP A 77 7.07 0.86 -2.81
C ASP A 77 5.96 1.14 -3.82
N LEU A 78 4.69 0.90 -3.44
CA LEU A 78 3.53 1.13 -4.29
C LEU A 78 3.28 2.63 -4.57
N MET A 79 3.83 3.52 -3.73
CA MET A 79 3.78 4.97 -3.95
C MET A 79 4.90 5.42 -4.89
N THR A 80 6.16 5.05 -4.61
CA THR A 80 7.30 5.45 -5.44
C THR A 80 7.19 4.88 -6.86
N GLU A 81 6.83 3.59 -7.00
CA GLU A 81 6.56 2.95 -8.29
C GLU A 81 5.50 3.72 -9.09
N LYS A 82 4.42 4.18 -8.44
CA LYS A 82 3.34 4.88 -9.12
C LYS A 82 3.67 6.34 -9.44
N ILE A 83 4.43 7.04 -8.60
CA ILE A 83 4.91 8.40 -8.92
C ILE A 83 5.78 8.34 -10.18
N THR A 84 6.78 7.44 -10.24
CA THR A 84 7.66 7.27 -11.40
C THR A 84 6.92 6.83 -12.68
N GLN A 85 5.78 6.15 -12.57
CA GLN A 85 4.92 5.81 -13.71
C GLN A 85 3.97 6.93 -14.17
N LEU A 86 3.86 8.03 -13.41
CA LEU A 86 2.99 9.17 -13.72
C LEU A 86 3.76 10.45 -14.08
N GLN A 87 5.03 10.57 -13.70
CA GLN A 87 5.93 11.62 -14.19
C GLN A 87 6.26 11.41 -15.67
N LYS A 88 6.34 12.50 -16.44
CA LYS A 88 6.75 12.47 -17.86
C LYS A 88 8.26 12.50 -18.06
N HIS A 89 8.97 12.99 -17.05
CA HIS A 89 10.42 13.21 -17.02
C HIS A 89 11.01 12.58 -15.75
N LYS A 90 12.33 12.36 -15.74
CA LYS A 90 13.06 11.68 -14.67
C LYS A 90 13.93 12.67 -13.90
#